data_AF-A0A2P8CUT3-F1
#
_entry.id   AF-A0A2P8CUT3-F1
#
_cell.length_a   1.000
_cell.length_b   1.000
_cell.length_c   1.000
_cell.angle_alpha   90.00
_cell.angle_beta   90.00
_cell.angle_gamma   90.00
#
_symmetry.space_group_name_H-M   'P 1'
#
loop_
_entity.id
_entity.type
_entity.pdbx_description
1 polymer ?
#
loop_
_entity_poly.entity_id
_entity_poly.type
_entity_poly.pdbx_seq_one_letter_code
_entity_poly.pdbx_strand_id
1 'polypeptide(L)'
;MSTSVPKGGWPETRAELARRHGVSESTVKRALDTAAARHSEEPDRNEPPPQPVNPGAVRNLRWLPSEFDPWWRNRRRRGRPPKES
;
A
#
# COMPACT_ATOMS: atom_id res chain seq x y z
N MET A 1 -28.39 -14.13 -4.72
CA MET A 1 -27.82 -12.90 -4.15
C MET A 1 -26.52 -12.60 -4.88
N SER A 2 -26.54 -11.72 -5.88
CA SER A 2 -25.33 -11.33 -6.62
C SER A 2 -24.54 -10.36 -5.74
N THR A 3 -23.46 -10.82 -5.13
CA THR A 3 -22.47 -9.97 -4.48
C THR A 3 -21.75 -9.19 -5.57
N SER A 4 -22.33 -8.05 -5.96
CA SER A 4 -21.66 -7.10 -6.85
C SER A 4 -20.37 -6.66 -6.17
N VAL A 5 -19.23 -7.19 -6.62
CA VAL A 5 -17.93 -6.74 -6.14
C VAL A 5 -17.86 -5.24 -6.41
N PRO A 6 -17.58 -4.40 -5.39
CA PRO A 6 -17.43 -2.97 -5.60
C PRO A 6 -16.40 -2.72 -6.69
N LYS A 7 -16.62 -1.70 -7.53
CA LYS A 7 -15.66 -1.28 -8.57
C LYS A 7 -14.38 -0.80 -7.87
N GLY A 8 -13.47 -1.73 -7.60
CA GLY A 8 -12.30 -1.51 -6.74
C GLY A 8 -11.89 -2.70 -5.84
N GLY A 9 -12.72 -3.73 -5.75
CA GLY A 9 -12.55 -4.84 -4.81
C GLY A 9 -13.10 -4.53 -3.42
N TRP A 10 -13.09 -5.51 -2.53
CA TRP A 10 -13.43 -5.29 -1.13
C TRP A 10 -12.25 -4.63 -0.41
N PRO A 11 -12.48 -3.65 0.48
CA PRO A 11 -11.41 -3.07 1.27
C PRO A 11 -10.68 -4.12 2.13
N GLU A 12 -9.37 -4.21 1.94
CA GLU A 12 -8.51 -5.23 2.55
C GLU A 12 -7.66 -4.63 3.68
N THR A 13 -7.49 -5.40 4.75
CA THR A 13 -6.53 -5.13 5.83
C THR A 13 -5.09 -5.26 5.33
N ARG A 14 -4.12 -4.72 6.09
CA ARG A 14 -2.69 -4.92 5.74
C ARG A 14 -2.31 -6.39 5.62
N ALA A 15 -2.88 -7.26 6.46
CA ALA A 15 -2.61 -8.70 6.44
C ALA A 15 -3.15 -9.37 5.17
N GLU A 16 -4.31 -8.93 4.66
CA GLU A 16 -4.87 -9.40 3.39
C GLU A 16 -4.03 -8.93 2.20
N LEU A 17 -3.67 -7.65 2.16
CA LEU A 17 -2.78 -7.09 1.14
C LEU A 17 -1.40 -7.77 1.14
N ALA A 18 -0.87 -8.07 2.33
CA ALA A 18 0.41 -8.76 2.48
C ALA A 18 0.35 -10.18 1.87
N ARG A 19 -0.73 -10.93 2.14
CA ARG A 19 -0.97 -12.24 1.52
C ARG A 19 -1.11 -12.13 0.01
N ARG A 20 -1.88 -11.16 -0.49
CA ARG A 20 -2.05 -10.87 -1.92
C ARG A 20 -0.72 -10.63 -2.65
N HIS A 21 0.22 -9.98 -2.00
CA HIS A 21 1.53 -9.66 -2.59
C HIS A 21 2.67 -10.62 -2.20
N GLY A 22 2.37 -11.69 -1.45
CA GLY A 22 3.38 -12.66 -1.01
C GLY A 22 4.46 -12.07 -0.09
N VAL A 23 4.09 -11.14 0.80
CA VAL A 23 5.01 -10.49 1.74
C VAL A 23 4.50 -10.54 3.19
N SER A 24 5.32 -10.10 4.14
CA SER A 24 4.89 -9.94 5.54
C SER A 24 4.04 -8.67 5.73
N GLU A 25 3.14 -8.67 6.73
CA GLU A 25 2.38 -7.46 7.09
C GLU A 25 3.31 -6.29 7.44
N SER A 26 4.41 -6.57 8.14
CA SER A 26 5.45 -5.58 8.48
C SER A 26 6.07 -4.93 7.24
N THR A 27 6.18 -5.65 6.12
CA THR A 27 6.67 -5.11 4.85
C THR A 27 5.68 -4.09 4.29
N VAL A 28 4.38 -4.38 4.35
CA VAL A 28 3.32 -3.46 3.92
C VAL A 28 3.31 -2.22 4.80
N LYS A 29 3.30 -2.38 6.12
CA LYS A 29 3.36 -1.28 7.09
C LYS A 29 4.56 -0.38 6.81
N ARG A 30 5.76 -0.95 6.71
CA ARG A 30 7.00 -0.19 6.48
C ARG A 30 7.00 0.56 5.15
N ALA A 31 6.41 -0.02 4.10
CA ALA A 31 6.30 0.64 2.81
C ALA A 31 5.40 1.88 2.88
N LEU A 32 4.24 1.76 3.54
CA LEU A 32 3.32 2.88 3.77
C LEU A 32 3.98 3.98 4.62
N ASP A 33 4.61 3.61 5.74
CA ASP A 33 5.30 4.58 6.62
C ASP A 33 6.44 5.30 5.90
N THR A 34 7.22 4.57 5.10
CA THR A 34 8.34 5.16 4.34
C THR A 34 7.84 6.11 3.25
N ALA A 35 6.76 5.74 2.56
CA ALA A 35 6.17 6.61 1.54
C ALA A 35 5.55 7.86 2.16
N ALA A 36 4.87 7.74 3.31
CA ALA A 36 4.35 8.87 4.05
C ALA A 36 5.49 9.82 4.46
N ALA A 37 6.56 9.30 5.07
CA ALA A 37 7.71 10.10 5.47
C ALA A 37 8.35 10.82 4.28
N ARG A 38 8.60 10.12 3.16
CA ARG A 38 9.18 10.72 1.95
C ARG A 38 8.29 11.78 1.31
N HIS A 39 6.98 11.56 1.30
CA HIS A 39 6.03 12.57 0.82
C HIS A 39 6.00 13.79 1.75
N SER A 40 6.11 13.59 3.07
CA SER A 40 6.24 14.72 4.01
C SER A 40 7.54 15.49 3.86
N GLU A 41 8.65 14.82 3.54
CA GLU A 41 9.96 15.45 3.31
C GLU A 41 10.05 16.18 1.96
N GLU A 42 9.55 15.54 0.90
CA GLU A 42 9.61 16.05 -0.48
C GLU A 42 8.26 15.77 -1.19
N PRO A 43 7.22 16.59 -0.93
CA PRO A 43 5.87 16.35 -1.45
C PRO A 43 5.77 16.45 -2.97
N ASP A 44 6.58 17.31 -3.59
CA ASP A 44 6.60 17.50 -5.05
C ASP A 44 7.30 16.35 -5.80
N ARG A 45 8.10 15.54 -5.10
CA ARG A 45 8.91 14.47 -5.71
C ARG A 45 8.43 13.06 -5.40
N ASN A 46 7.58 12.89 -4.39
CA ASN A 46 7.11 11.59 -3.94
C ASN A 46 5.58 11.57 -3.89
N GLU A 47 4.97 10.59 -4.54
CA GLU A 47 3.52 10.39 -4.48
C GLU A 47 3.09 9.98 -3.06
N PRO A 48 1.96 10.50 -2.53
CA PRO A 48 1.45 10.07 -1.24
C PRO A 48 1.09 8.58 -1.25
N PRO A 49 1.24 7.87 -0.12
CA PRO A 49 0.74 6.51 -0.02
C PRO A 49 -0.80 6.47 -0.09
N PRO A 50 -1.38 5.33 -0.50
CA PRO A 50 -2.82 5.12 -0.47
C PRO A 50 -3.33 5.23 0.97
N GLN A 51 -4.45 5.93 1.12
CA GLN A 51 -5.07 6.14 2.42
C GLN A 51 -6.04 4.99 2.73
N PRO A 52 -6.22 4.66 4.02
CA PRO A 52 -7.24 3.71 4.40
C PRO A 52 -8.63 4.33 4.17
N VAL A 53 -9.60 3.53 3.73
CA VAL A 53 -11.00 3.98 3.57
C VAL A 53 -11.72 4.19 4.91
N ASN A 54 -11.10 3.74 6.01
CA ASN A 54 -11.65 3.82 7.36
C ASN A 54 -10.59 4.34 8.36
N PRO A 55 -10.11 5.58 8.23
CA PRO A 55 -9.00 6.11 9.03
C PRO A 55 -9.25 6.11 10.55
N GLY A 56 -10.51 6.14 11.01
CA GLY A 56 -10.86 6.06 12.44
C GLY A 56 -10.67 4.67 13.08
N ALA A 57 -10.49 3.62 12.28
CA ALA A 57 -10.34 2.24 12.76
C ALA A 57 -8.86 1.88 12.98
N VAL A 58 -8.20 2.52 13.94
CA VAL A 58 -6.74 2.43 14.20
C VAL A 58 -6.16 1.00 14.15
N ARG A 59 -6.91 -0.01 14.63
CA ARG A 59 -6.48 -1.42 14.65
C ARG A 59 -6.88 -2.24 13.42
N ASN A 60 -7.84 -1.75 12.62
CA ASN A 60 -8.42 -2.48 11.50
C ASN A 60 -8.56 -1.58 10.27
N LEU A 61 -7.50 -0.84 9.97
CA LEU A 61 -7.41 -0.04 8.77
C LEU A 61 -7.52 -0.95 7.53
N ARG A 62 -8.24 -0.46 6.53
CA ARG A 62 -8.54 -1.15 5.28
C ARG A 62 -8.23 -0.23 4.12
N TRP A 63 -7.62 -0.77 3.08
CA TRP A 63 -7.29 -0.07 1.84
C TRP A 63 -8.03 -0.71 0.68
N LEU A 64 -8.35 0.10 -0.32
CA LEU A 64 -8.89 -0.41 -1.58
C LEU A 64 -7.77 -1.07 -2.39
N PRO A 65 -7.91 -2.34 -2.78
CA PRO A 65 -6.90 -2.98 -3.61
C PRO A 65 -6.69 -2.27 -4.96
N SER A 66 -7.72 -1.63 -5.52
CA SER A 66 -7.59 -0.84 -6.74
C SER A 66 -6.66 0.37 -6.64
N GLU A 67 -6.50 0.94 -5.45
CA GLU A 67 -5.57 2.06 -5.20
C GLU A 67 -4.22 1.53 -4.71
N PHE A 68 -4.26 0.48 -3.89
CA PHE A 68 -3.06 -0.11 -3.30
C PHE A 68 -2.21 -0.86 -4.34
N ASP A 69 -2.81 -1.68 -5.21
CA ASP A 69 -2.08 -2.53 -6.15
C ASP A 69 -1.22 -1.73 -7.15
N PRO A 70 -1.73 -0.65 -7.79
CA PRO A 70 -0.92 0.19 -8.68
C PRO A 70 0.22 0.89 -7.93
N TRP A 71 -0.08 1.49 -6.78
CA TRP A 71 0.92 2.13 -5.93
C TRP A 71 2.01 1.14 -5.51
N TRP A 72 1.61 -0.07 -5.09
CA TRP A 72 2.53 -1.11 -4.66
C TRP A 72 3.48 -1.52 -5.78
N ARG A 73 3.00 -1.65 -7.03
CA ARG A 73 3.85 -2.00 -8.18
C ARG A 73 4.85 -0.89 -8.50
N ASN A 74 4.43 0.38 -8.40
CA ASN A 74 5.25 1.53 -8.74
C ASN A 74 6.16 2.01 -7.60
N ARG A 75 5.95 1.50 -6.38
CA ARG A 75 6.75 1.91 -5.22
C ARG A 75 8.23 1.66 -5.47
N ARG A 76 9.06 2.62 -5.06
CA ARG A 76 10.51 2.45 -5.01
C ARG A 76 10.87 1.30 -4.04
N ARG A 77 11.16 0.11 -4.59
CA ARG A 77 11.62 -1.03 -3.79
C ARG A 77 12.95 -0.65 -3.14
N ARG A 78 13.08 -0.90 -1.83
CA ARG A 78 14.42 -0.86 -1.20
C ARG A 78 15.18 -2.10 -1.65
N GLY A 79 16.32 -1.89 -2.27
CA GLY A 79 17.26 -2.92 -2.70
C GLY A 79 18.58 -2.26 -3.11
N ARG A 80 19.67 -3.03 -3.03
CA ARG A 80 20.95 -2.61 -3.60
C ARG A 80 20.70 -2.27 -5.08
N PRO A 81 21.24 -1.17 -5.62
CA PRO A 81 21.22 -0.96 -7.07
C PRO A 81 21.71 -2.25 -7.74
N PRO A 82 21.12 -2.68 -8.87
CA PRO A 82 21.69 -3.77 -9.64
C PRO A 82 23.17 -3.45 -9.84
N LYS A 83 24.05 -4.41 -9.55
CA LYS A 83 25.45 -4.27 -9.94
C LYS A 83 25.43 -4.05 -11.44
N GLU A 84 25.82 -2.86 -11.90
CA GLU A 84 26.29 -2.70 -13.27
C GLU A 84 27.36 -3.78 -13.47
N SER A 85 27.09 -4.71 -14.37
CA SER A 85 28.06 -5.70 -14.85
C SER A 85 28.63 -5.20 -16.16
#